data_AF-A0A951C991-F1
#
_entry.id   AF-A0A951C991-F1
#
_cell.length_a   1.000
_cell.length_b   1.000
_cell.length_c   1.000
_cell.angle_alpha   90.00
_cell.angle_beta   90.00
_cell.angle_gamma   90.00
#
_symmetry.space_group_name_H-M   'P 1'
#
loop_
_entity.id
_entity.type
_entity.pdbx_description
1 polymer ?
#
loop_
_entity_poly.entity_id
_entity_poly.type
_entity_poly.pdbx_seq_one_letter_code
_entity_poly.pdbx_strand_id
1 'polypeptide(L)' 'TAAPAPRLIHVVQPGDTLWVIARALQPTGDVRPLVDKLEASRHGQPLRVGEVITLP' A
#
# COMPACT_ATOMS: atom_id res chain seq x y z
N THR A 1 12.04 -15.78 19.08
CA THR A 1 12.44 -15.49 17.69
C THR A 1 11.21 -15.12 16.90
N ALA A 2 11.06 -13.87 16.47
CA ALA A 2 9.94 -13.45 15.62
C ALA A 2 10.29 -13.72 14.14
N ALA A 3 9.44 -14.46 13.43
CA ALA A 3 9.59 -14.65 11.98
C ALA A 3 9.30 -13.32 11.25
N PRO A 4 10.02 -12.99 10.15
CA PRO A 4 9.71 -11.79 9.39
C PRO A 4 8.32 -11.91 8.76
N ALA A 5 7.48 -10.89 8.95
CA ALA A 5 6.19 -10.81 8.27
C ALA A 5 6.41 -10.78 6.74
N PRO A 6 5.53 -11.43 5.96
CA PRO A 6 5.64 -11.41 4.50
C PRO A 6 5.45 -9.98 3.99
N ARG A 7 6.50 -9.39 3.42
CA ARG A 7 6.42 -8.10 2.75
C ARG A 7 5.66 -8.28 1.43
N LEU A 8 4.47 -7.69 1.32
CA LEU A 8 3.73 -7.70 0.08
C LEU A 8 4.32 -6.63 -0.86
N ILE A 9 4.75 -7.06 -2.04
CA ILE A 9 5.23 -6.16 -3.09
C ILE A 9 4.09 -5.97 -4.07
N HIS A 10 3.54 -4.75 -4.14
CA HIS A 10 2.50 -4.41 -5.11
C HIS A 10 3.05 -3.50 -6.19
N VAL A 11 2.86 -3.90 -7.45
CA VAL A 11 3.17 -3.06 -8.61
C VAL A 11 1.91 -2.28 -8.97
N VAL A 12 2.01 -0.96 -8.94
CA VAL A 12 0.89 -0.07 -9.22
C VAL A 12 0.47 -0.22 -10.68
N GLN A 13 -0.77 -0.63 -10.88
CA GLN A 13 -1.38 -0.74 -12.20
C GLN A 13 -2.08 0.59 -12.59
N PRO A 14 -2.33 0.85 -13.89
CA PRO A 14 -3.17 1.96 -14.29
C PRO A 14 -4.59 1.78 -13.74
N GLY A 15 -5.09 2.79 -13.02
CA GLY A 15 -6.38 2.74 -12.31
C GLY A 15 -6.30 2.24 -10.87
N ASP A 16 -5.12 1.80 -10.43
CA ASP A 16 -4.87 1.47 -9.03
C ASP A 16 -4.79 2.74 -8.18
N THR A 17 -5.30 2.67 -6.96
CA THR A 17 -5.32 3.79 -6.01
C THR A 17 -4.82 3.29 -4.67
N LEU A 18 -4.30 4.18 -3.82
CA LEU A 18 -3.83 3.77 -2.49
C LEU A 18 -4.92 3.04 -1.71
N TRP A 19 -6.18 3.39 -1.96
CA TRP A 19 -7.35 2.71 -1.45
C TRP A 19 -7.50 1.25 -1.92
N VAL A 20 -7.31 0.97 -3.20
CA VAL A 20 -7.38 -0.40 -3.75
C VAL A 20 -6.24 -1.26 -3.20
N ILE A 21 -5.02 -0.71 -3.17
CA ILE A 21 -3.84 -1.37 -2.58
C ILE A 21 -4.06 -1.64 -1.09
N ALA A 22 -4.54 -0.64 -0.35
CA ALA A 22 -4.83 -0.78 1.07
C ALA A 22 -5.95 -1.79 1.34
N ARG A 23 -6.96 -1.86 0.47
CA ARG A 23 -8.04 -2.83 0.57
C ARG A 23 -7.59 -4.25 0.25
N ALA A 24 -6.64 -4.42 -0.65
CA ALA A 24 -6.03 -5.73 -0.92
C ALA A 24 -5.26 -6.26 0.30
N LEU A 25 -4.59 -5.37 1.05
CA LEU A 25 -3.88 -5.70 2.29
C LEU A 25 -4.81 -5.95 3.48
N GLN A 26 -5.81 -5.09 3.65
CA GLN A 26 -6.77 -5.18 4.74
C GLN A 26 -8.19 -5.37 4.16
N PRO A 27 -8.53 -6.59 3.72
CA PRO A 27 -9.83 -6.86 3.10
C PRO A 27 -10.99 -6.72 4.08
N THR A 28 -10.72 -6.96 5.37
CA THR A 28 -11.66 -6.83 6.49
C THR A 28 -11.09 -5.85 7.51
N GLY A 29 -11.54 -4.59 7.45
CA GLY A 29 -11.15 -3.53 8.38
C GLY A 29 -11.08 -2.15 7.73
N ASP A 30 -10.69 -1.16 8.52
CA ASP A 30 -10.52 0.23 8.07
C ASP A 30 -9.21 0.43 7.31
N VAL A 31 -9.32 0.66 6.00
CA VAL A 31 -8.18 0.93 5.13
C VAL A 31 -7.62 2.35 5.28
N ARG A 32 -8.38 3.28 5.86
CA ARG A 32 -8.00 4.68 6.07
C ARG A 32 -6.63 4.88 6.74
N PRO A 33 -6.34 4.29 7.92
CA PRO A 33 -5.02 4.41 8.56
C PRO A 33 -3.89 3.82 7.71
N LEU A 34 -4.19 2.87 6.83
CA LEU A 34 -3.22 2.27 5.92
C LEU A 34 -2.92 3.21 4.74
N VAL A 35 -3.96 3.81 4.16
CA VAL A 35 -3.85 4.83 3.12
C VAL A 35 -3.07 6.03 3.64
N ASP A 36 -3.38 6.50 4.85
CA ASP A 36 -2.69 7.63 5.49
C ASP A 36 -1.18 7.35 5.67
N LYS A 37 -0.82 6.15 6.15
CA LYS A 37 0.58 5.72 6.22
C LYS A 37 1.26 5.68 4.85
N LEU A 38 0.55 5.18 3.83
CA LEU A 38 1.06 5.15 2.47
C LEU A 38 1.27 6.56 1.92
N GLU A 39 0.33 7.47 2.13
CA GLU A 39 0.48 8.88 1.72
C GLU A 39 1.61 9.59 2.47
N ALA A 40 1.71 9.38 3.79
CA ALA A 40 2.77 9.92 4.62
C ALA A 40 4.14 9.45 4.16
N SER A 41 4.29 8.15 3.86
CA SER A 41 5.54 7.58 3.33
C SER A 41 5.90 8.12 1.93
N ARG A 42 4.91 8.60 1.17
CA ARG A 42 5.08 9.16 -0.17
C ARG A 42 5.28 10.66 -0.17
N HIS A 43 5.18 11.34 0.99
CA HIS A 43 5.30 12.79 1.10
C HIS A 43 4.38 13.56 0.13
N GLY A 44 3.17 13.05 -0.10
CA GLY A 44 2.20 13.67 -1.02
C GLY A 44 2.50 13.45 -2.51
N GLN A 45 3.43 12.56 -2.86
CA GLN A 45 3.64 12.21 -4.27
C GLN A 45 2.49 11.34 -4.80
N PRO A 46 1.95 11.67 -5.99
CA PRO A 46 0.91 10.87 -6.61
C PRO A 46 1.40 9.44 -6.89
N LEU A 47 0.46 8.51 -6.97
CA LEU A 47 0.72 7.15 -7.46
C LEU A 47 1.23 7.20 -8.89
N ARG A 48 2.41 6.63 -9.11
CA ARG A 48 2.92 6.40 -10.47
C ARG A 48 2.64 4.97 -10.88
N VAL A 49 2.03 4.83 -12.05
CA VAL A 49 1.84 3.52 -12.67
C VAL A 49 3.20 2.88 -12.93
N GLY A 50 3.33 1.60 -12.62
CA GLY A 50 4.57 0.84 -12.66
C GLY A 50 5.47 1.02 -11.44
N GLU A 51 5.07 1.84 -10.47
CA GLU A 51 5.82 1.98 -9.23
C GLU A 51 5.66 0.74 -8.35
N VAL A 52 6.75 0.35 -7.69
CA VAL A 52 6.77 -0.78 -6.77
C VAL A 52 6.59 -0.26 -5.36
N ILE A 53 5.46 -0.58 -4.75
CA ILE A 53 5.21 -0.25 -3.34
C ILE A 53 5.52 -1.49 -2.51
N THR A 54 6.48 -1.33 -1.60
CA THR A 54 6.80 -2.37 -0.62
C THR A 54 5.97 -2.12 0.63
N LEU A 55 5.09 -3.06 0.93
CA LEU A 55 4.14 -2.95 2.03
C LEU A 55 4.72 -3.77 3.21
N PRO A 56 4.79 -3.19 4.43
CA PRO A 56 5.36 -3.85 5.60
C PRO A 56 4.53 -5.02 6.12
#